data_AF-A0A0F9RNC6-F1
#
_entry.id   AF-A0A0F9RNC6-F1
#
_cell.length_a   1.000
_cell.length_b   1.000
_cell.length_c   1.000
_cell.angle_alpha   90.00
_cell.angle_beta   90.00
_cell.angle_gamma   90.00
#
_symmetry.space_group_name_H-M   'P 1'
#
loop_
_entity.id
_entity.type
_entity.pdbx_description
1 polymer ?
#
loop_
_entity_poly.entity_id
_entity_poly.type
_entity_poly.pdbx_seq_one_letter_code
_entity_poly.pdbx_strand_id
1 'polypeptide(L)'
;MKMYDLDLSEYKVDFERWEVEDEKRVLKTGKEPFPIKKEIADMLRIPGVYKDGVESFDGLMLSREIRACEDDSFKINEDELKILKAVMDKLIARDHNPSTGQIALGGPRYEELILRVFGLGRE
;
A
#
# COMPACT_ATOMS: atom_id res chain seq x y z
N MET A 1 -23.78 -2.78 -8.66
CA MET A 1 -22.41 -3.09 -8.20
C MET A 1 -22.30 -2.65 -6.75
N LYS A 2 -21.73 -3.47 -5.86
CA LYS A 2 -21.49 -3.06 -4.47
C LYS A 2 -20.36 -2.02 -4.43
N MET A 3 -20.46 -1.07 -3.51
CA MET A 3 -19.45 -0.04 -3.24
C MET A 3 -18.97 -0.20 -1.81
N TYR A 4 -17.70 0.09 -1.59
CA TYR A 4 -17.04 0.05 -0.28
C TYR A 4 -16.38 1.40 -0.02
N ASP A 5 -16.27 1.81 1.24
CA ASP A 5 -15.50 2.98 1.66
C ASP A 5 -14.10 2.54 2.06
N LEU A 6 -13.11 2.81 1.21
CA LEU A 6 -11.71 2.62 1.54
C LEU A 6 -11.23 3.80 2.40
N ASP A 7 -10.86 3.51 3.65
CA ASP A 7 -10.31 4.50 4.58
C ASP A 7 -8.86 4.88 4.21
N LEU A 8 -8.70 6.13 3.79
CA LEU A 8 -7.43 6.77 3.41
C LEU A 8 -6.94 7.77 4.47
N SER A 9 -7.55 7.78 5.67
CA SER A 9 -7.15 8.66 6.77
C SER A 9 -5.68 8.45 7.16
N GLU A 10 -5.02 9.54 7.54
CA GLU A 10 -3.63 9.48 7.98
C GLU A 10 -3.45 8.65 9.25
N TYR A 11 -2.41 7.82 9.27
CA TYR A 11 -1.94 7.15 10.47
C TYR A 11 -0.43 7.23 10.56
N LYS A 12 0.09 7.02 11.77
CA LYS A 12 1.54 7.08 12.03
C LYS A 12 2.10 5.68 12.19
N VAL A 13 3.26 5.45 11.61
CA VAL A 13 4.02 4.20 11.75
C VAL A 13 5.29 4.47 12.53
N ASP A 14 5.68 3.49 13.33
CA ASP A 14 6.98 3.51 13.99
C ASP A 14 8.08 3.30 12.94
N PHE A 15 9.17 4.05 13.06
CA PHE A 15 10.37 3.86 12.24
C PHE A 15 11.60 3.65 13.11
N GLU A 16 12.54 2.89 12.58
CA GLU A 16 13.89 2.72 13.12
C GLU A 16 14.87 2.92 11.98
N ARG A 17 15.73 3.95 12.07
CA ARG A 17 16.70 4.29 11.02
C ARG A 17 18.04 4.63 11.64
N TRP A 18 19.10 4.16 11.00
CA TRP A 18 20.47 4.55 11.32
C TRP A 18 20.79 5.87 10.64
N GLU A 19 21.02 6.91 11.42
CA GLU A 19 21.52 8.20 10.93
C GLU A 19 22.98 8.38 11.33
N VAL A 20 23.73 9.10 10.52
CA VAL A 20 25.12 9.47 10.84
C VAL A 20 25.09 10.89 11.40
N GLU A 21 25.33 11.02 12.70
CA GLU A 21 25.50 12.29 13.40
C GLU A 21 26.92 12.31 13.99
N ASP A 22 27.68 13.39 13.75
CA ASP A 22 29.05 13.56 14.25
C ASP A 22 29.97 12.34 14.04
N GLU A 23 29.98 11.81 12.80
CA GLU A 23 30.75 10.63 12.39
C GLU A 23 30.38 9.32 13.11
N LYS A 24 29.31 9.30 13.92
CA LYS A 24 28.80 8.12 14.61
C LYS A 24 27.44 7.70 14.07
N ARG A 25 27.24 6.38 13.97
CA ARG A 25 25.92 5.81 13.64
C ARG A 25 25.05 5.83 14.89
N VAL A 26 23.99 6.63 14.85
CA VAL A 26 22.98 6.72 15.92
C VAL A 26 21.69 6.10 15.41
N LEU A 27 21.10 5.24 16.23
CA LEU A 27 19.79 4.66 15.94
C LEU A 27 18.70 5.67 16.34
N LYS A 28 17.98 6.22 15.37
CA LYS A 28 16.80 7.03 15.62
C LYS A 28 15.54 6.18 15.52
N THR A 29 14.72 6.27 16.56
CA THR A 29 13.38 5.73 16.61
C THR A 29 12.37 6.86 16.73
N GLY A 30 11.20 6.68 16.12
CA GLY A 30 10.16 7.70 16.15
C GLY A 30 8.90 7.28 15.40
N LYS A 31 7.98 8.22 15.22
CA LYS A 31 6.75 8.03 14.46
C LYS A 31 6.70 8.97 13.27
N GLU A 32 6.44 8.43 12.09
CA GLU A 32 6.26 9.21 10.85
C GLU A 32 4.85 9.00 10.27
N PRO A 33 4.26 10.00 9.60
CA PRO A 33 3.00 9.80 8.88
C PRO A 33 3.20 8.80 7.74
N PHE A 34 2.30 7.83 7.61
CA PHE A 34 2.33 6.87 6.53
C PHE A 34 1.58 7.43 5.31
N PRO A 35 2.23 7.56 4.13
CA PRO A 35 1.62 8.17 2.96
C PRO A 35 0.71 7.18 2.21
N ILE A 36 -0.40 6.77 2.84
CA ILE A 36 -1.29 5.69 2.37
C ILE A 36 -1.73 5.82 0.91
N LYS A 37 -2.18 7.00 0.49
CA LYS A 37 -2.64 7.26 -0.89
C LYS A 37 -1.52 7.00 -1.90
N LYS A 38 -0.30 7.45 -1.58
CA LYS A 38 0.88 7.26 -2.43
C LYS A 38 1.29 5.79 -2.45
N GLU A 39 1.33 5.13 -1.29
CA GLU A 39 1.74 3.73 -1.17
C GLU A 39 0.81 2.80 -1.95
N ILE A 40 -0.51 2.94 -1.80
CA ILE A 40 -1.49 2.17 -2.60
C ILE A 40 -1.31 2.45 -4.10
N ALA A 41 -1.19 3.72 -4.48
CA ALA A 41 -1.04 4.09 -5.88
C ALA A 41 0.26 3.53 -6.48
N ASP A 42 1.35 3.50 -5.73
CA ASP A 42 2.64 2.96 -6.17
C ASP A 42 2.58 1.43 -6.27
N MET A 43 1.90 0.75 -5.34
CA MET A 43 1.66 -0.70 -5.41
C MET A 43 0.91 -1.10 -6.68
N LEU A 44 -0.14 -0.35 -7.03
CA LEU A 44 -0.92 -0.54 -8.27
C LEU A 44 -0.16 -0.20 -9.56
N ARG A 45 1.06 0.35 -9.47
CA ARG A 45 1.92 0.64 -10.62
C ARG A 45 3.05 -0.37 -10.78
N ILE A 46 3.16 -1.36 -9.90
CA ILE A 46 4.26 -2.32 -9.94
C ILE A 46 4.10 -3.24 -11.18
N PRO A 47 5.13 -3.32 -12.05
CA PRO A 47 5.08 -4.20 -13.21
C PRO A 47 5.06 -5.68 -12.81
N GLY A 48 4.44 -6.51 -13.64
CA GLY A 48 4.37 -7.97 -13.44
C GLY A 48 3.35 -8.43 -12.38
N VAL A 49 2.54 -7.51 -11.84
CA VAL A 49 1.46 -7.84 -10.89
C VAL A 49 0.17 -8.24 -11.60
N TYR A 50 -0.08 -7.73 -12.81
CA TYR A 50 -1.33 -7.97 -13.56
C TYR A 50 -1.22 -9.17 -14.49
N LYS A 51 -2.35 -9.85 -14.73
CA LYS A 51 -2.42 -11.02 -15.62
C LYS A 51 -2.38 -10.64 -17.10
N ASP A 52 -2.95 -9.49 -17.45
CA ASP A 52 -3.12 -9.00 -18.81
C ASP A 52 -3.13 -7.46 -18.85
N GLY A 53 -3.19 -6.90 -20.06
CA GLY A 53 -3.19 -5.46 -20.27
C GLY A 53 -4.47 -4.73 -19.84
N VAL A 54 -5.61 -5.44 -19.78
CA VAL A 54 -6.89 -4.85 -19.35
C VAL A 54 -6.86 -4.64 -17.84
N GLU A 55 -6.48 -5.68 -17.09
CA GLU A 55 -6.34 -5.61 -15.63
C GLU A 55 -5.25 -4.60 -15.24
N SER A 56 -4.18 -4.49 -16.03
CA SER A 56 -3.18 -3.45 -15.84
C SER A 56 -3.73 -2.05 -16.09
N PHE A 57 -4.59 -1.86 -17.09
CA PHE A 57 -5.23 -0.56 -17.34
C PHE A 57 -6.13 -0.16 -16.17
N ASP A 58 -6.97 -1.08 -15.70
CA ASP A 58 -7.89 -0.84 -14.58
C ASP A 58 -7.11 -0.52 -13.29
N GLY A 59 -6.05 -1.27 -12.99
CA GLY A 59 -5.18 -0.98 -11.86
C GLY A 59 -4.49 0.39 -11.94
N LEU A 60 -4.03 0.79 -13.13
CA LEU A 60 -3.42 2.10 -13.35
C LEU A 60 -4.43 3.25 -13.25
N MET A 61 -5.68 3.03 -13.66
CA MET A 61 -6.76 4.00 -13.50
C MET A 61 -7.10 4.20 -12.02
N LEU A 62 -7.34 3.10 -11.29
CA LEU A 62 -7.56 3.13 -9.84
C LEU A 62 -6.41 3.83 -9.09
N SER A 63 -5.17 3.55 -9.48
CA SER A 63 -3.96 4.20 -8.94
C SER A 63 -3.95 5.72 -9.13
N ARG A 64 -4.46 6.22 -10.27
CA ARG A 64 -4.54 7.66 -10.53
C ARG A 64 -5.62 8.30 -9.67
N GLU A 65 -6.77 7.65 -9.53
CA GLU A 65 -7.91 8.15 -8.77
C GLU A 65 -7.60 8.22 -7.27
N ILE A 66 -7.05 7.14 -6.69
CA ILE A 66 -6.66 7.12 -5.27
C ILE A 66 -5.62 8.21 -4.97
N ARG A 67 -4.65 8.42 -5.87
CA ARG A 67 -3.63 9.45 -5.70
C ARG A 67 -4.20 10.87 -5.78
N ALA A 68 -5.24 11.07 -6.58
CA ALA A 68 -5.91 12.36 -6.75
C ALA A 68 -7.03 12.60 -5.72
N CYS A 69 -7.36 11.60 -4.90
CA CYS A 69 -8.40 11.70 -3.88
C CYS A 69 -7.97 12.69 -2.79
N GLU A 70 -8.73 13.79 -2.66
CA GLU A 70 -8.48 14.81 -1.64
C GLU A 70 -8.99 14.35 -0.26
N ASP A 71 -10.09 13.61 -0.24
CA ASP A 71 -10.74 13.12 0.98
C ASP A 71 -9.99 11.97 1.66
N ASP A 72 -10.31 11.73 2.94
CA ASP A 72 -9.82 10.59 3.72
C ASP A 72 -10.62 9.30 3.46
N SER A 73 -11.56 9.32 2.51
CA SER A 73 -12.32 8.15 2.07
C SER A 73 -12.36 8.10 0.55
N PHE A 74 -12.20 6.90 0.00
CA PHE A 74 -12.37 6.63 -1.42
C PHE A 74 -13.44 5.55 -1.65
N LYS A 75 -14.45 5.88 -2.48
CA LYS A 75 -15.47 4.92 -2.89
C LYS A 75 -14.87 3.95 -3.90
N ILE A 76 -14.64 2.71 -3.48
CA ILE A 76 -14.12 1.65 -4.33
C ILE A 76 -15.22 0.65 -4.66
N ASN A 77 -15.33 0.26 -5.93
CA ASN A 77 -16.29 -0.76 -6.33
C ASN A 77 -15.75 -2.18 -6.11
N GLU A 78 -16.60 -3.19 -6.27
CA GLU A 78 -16.24 -4.59 -6.04
C GLU A 78 -15.10 -5.08 -6.93
N ASP A 79 -15.04 -4.67 -8.20
CA ASP A 79 -14.02 -5.13 -9.14
C ASP A 79 -12.68 -4.42 -8.92
N GLU A 80 -12.70 -3.11 -8.63
CA GLU A 80 -11.54 -2.35 -8.18
C GLU A 80 -10.96 -2.92 -6.87
N LEU A 81 -11.84 -3.29 -5.92
CA LEU A 81 -11.41 -3.90 -4.66
C LEU A 81 -10.75 -5.27 -4.90
N LYS A 82 -11.27 -6.08 -5.83
CA LYS A 82 -10.63 -7.35 -6.23
C LYS A 82 -9.25 -7.10 -6.81
N ILE A 83 -9.08 -6.09 -7.66
CA ILE A 83 -7.78 -5.72 -8.24
C ILE A 83 -6.80 -5.32 -7.14
N LEU A 84 -7.22 -4.44 -6.22
CA LEU A 84 -6.37 -3.98 -5.12
C LEU A 84 -5.95 -5.13 -4.20
N LYS A 85 -6.89 -6.02 -3.82
CA LYS A 85 -6.58 -7.20 -3.02
C LYS A 85 -5.62 -8.15 -3.74
N ALA A 86 -5.84 -8.40 -5.03
CA ALA A 86 -4.96 -9.26 -5.81
C ALA A 86 -3.53 -8.71 -5.92
N VAL A 87 -3.39 -7.38 -6.06
CA VAL A 87 -2.10 -6.70 -6.03
C VAL A 87 -1.42 -6.87 -4.68
N MET A 88 -2.13 -6.61 -3.58
CA MET A 88 -1.58 -6.77 -2.23
C MET A 88 -1.22 -8.22 -1.90
N ASP A 89 -2.06 -9.20 -2.26
CA ASP A 89 -1.76 -10.62 -2.08
C ASP A 89 -0.45 -11.01 -2.77
N LYS A 90 -0.23 -10.55 -4.01
CA LYS A 90 1.04 -10.77 -4.71
C LYS A 90 2.22 -10.12 -4.01
N LEU A 91 2.04 -8.98 -3.34
CA LEU A 91 3.13 -8.31 -2.62
C LEU A 91 3.41 -8.95 -1.25
N ILE A 92 2.38 -9.44 -0.58
CA ILE A 92 2.48 -10.18 0.68
C ILE A 92 3.18 -11.53 0.45
N ALA A 93 2.83 -12.22 -0.64
CA ALA A 93 3.38 -13.53 -0.97
C ALA A 93 4.79 -13.52 -1.58
N ARG A 94 5.38 -12.33 -1.85
CA ARG A 94 6.75 -12.22 -2.36
C ARG A 94 7.75 -12.66 -1.30
N ASP A 95 8.77 -13.37 -1.75
CA ASP A 95 9.94 -13.63 -0.91
C ASP A 95 10.58 -12.30 -0.50
N HIS A 96 10.85 -12.17 0.80
CA HIS A 96 11.54 -11.00 1.32
C HIS A 96 13.02 -11.09 0.93
N ASN A 97 13.42 -10.31 -0.07
CA ASN A 97 14.81 -10.21 -0.54
C ASN A 97 15.28 -8.74 -0.61
N PRO A 98 15.81 -8.20 0.51
CA PRO A 98 16.32 -6.84 0.56
C PRO A 98 17.47 -6.58 -0.41
N SER A 99 18.27 -7.59 -0.73
CA SER A 99 19.44 -7.44 -1.62
C SER A 99 19.07 -7.07 -3.05
N THR A 100 17.86 -7.44 -3.48
CA THR A 100 17.29 -7.10 -4.80
C THR A 100 16.24 -6.00 -4.72
N GLY A 101 16.10 -5.34 -3.55
CA GLY A 101 15.06 -4.35 -3.30
C GLY A 101 13.63 -4.93 -3.25
N GLN A 102 13.48 -6.25 -3.15
CA GLN A 102 12.18 -6.91 -3.03
C GLN A 102 11.79 -6.97 -1.55
N ILE A 103 11.00 -6.00 -1.11
CA ILE A 103 10.45 -5.97 0.24
C ILE A 103 9.05 -6.57 0.18
N ALA A 104 8.85 -7.71 0.85
CA ALA A 104 7.53 -8.28 1.07
C ALA A 104 6.64 -7.31 1.86
N LEU A 105 5.36 -7.23 1.49
CA LEU A 105 4.41 -6.36 2.17
C LEU A 105 3.96 -7.01 3.49
N GLY A 106 4.24 -6.35 4.61
CA GLY A 106 3.93 -6.87 5.95
C GLY A 106 4.63 -6.12 7.09
N GLY A 107 4.43 -6.61 8.31
CA GLY A 107 4.98 -6.01 9.53
C GLY A 107 4.27 -4.71 9.96
N PRO A 108 4.75 -4.06 11.04
CA PRO A 108 4.07 -2.93 11.67
C PRO A 108 3.81 -1.74 10.73
N ARG A 109 4.63 -1.57 9.69
CA ARG A 109 4.46 -0.50 8.69
C ARG A 109 3.19 -0.66 7.86
N TYR A 110 2.85 -1.89 7.47
CA TYR A 110 1.77 -2.18 6.51
C TYR A 110 0.55 -2.85 7.16
N GLU A 111 0.60 -3.19 8.45
CA GLU A 111 -0.49 -3.86 9.17
C GLU A 111 -1.83 -3.14 9.03
N GLU A 112 -1.87 -1.85 9.36
CA GLU A 112 -3.10 -1.03 9.28
C GLU A 112 -3.64 -0.97 7.84
N LEU A 113 -2.77 -0.79 6.85
CA LEU A 113 -3.15 -0.80 5.43
C LEU A 113 -3.79 -2.14 5.02
N ILE A 114 -3.19 -3.26 5.43
CA ILE A 114 -3.72 -4.60 5.14
C ILE A 114 -5.10 -4.76 5.77
N LEU A 115 -5.26 -4.36 7.03
CA LEU A 115 -6.55 -4.44 7.74
C LEU A 115 -7.63 -3.61 7.04
N ARG A 116 -7.30 -2.37 6.64
CA ARG A 116 -8.23 -1.47 5.94
C ARG A 116 -8.67 -2.02 4.60
N VAL A 117 -7.79 -2.66 3.84
CA VAL A 117 -8.15 -3.21 2.51
C VAL A 117 -8.85 -4.56 2.61
N PHE A 118 -8.28 -5.52 3.35
CA PHE A 118 -8.83 -6.87 3.45
C PHE A 118 -10.05 -6.97 4.37
N GLY A 119 -10.25 -6.01 5.26
CA GLY A 119 -11.46 -5.85 6.07
C GLY A 119 -12.70 -5.51 5.24
N LEU A 120 -12.55 -4.86 4.08
CA LEU A 120 -13.67 -4.52 3.21
C LEU A 120 -14.33 -5.79 2.64
N GLY A 121 -15.65 -5.89 2.81
CA GLY A 121 -16.44 -7.01 2.25
C GLY A 121 -16.24 -8.34 2.94
N ARG A 122 -15.84 -8.34 4.23
CA ARG A 122 -15.77 -9.54 5.09
C ARG A 122 -17.11 -9.93 5.75
N GLU A 123 -18.15 -9.11 5.57
CA GLU A 123 -19.53 -9.35 6.05
C GLU A 123 -20.32 -10.35 5.19
#